data_AF-A0A524ILH1-F1
#
_entry.id   AF-A0A524ILH1-F1
#
_cell.length_a   1.000
_cell.length_b   1.000
_cell.length_c   1.000
_cell.angle_alpha   90.00
_cell.angle_beta   90.00
_cell.angle_gamma   90.00
#
_symmetry.space_group_name_H-M   'P 1'
#
loop_
_entity.id
_entity.type
_entity.pdbx_description
1 polymer ?
#
loop_
_entity_poly.entity_id
_entity_poly.type
_entity_poly.pdbx_seq_one_letter_code
_entity_poly.pdbx_strand_id
1 'polypeptide(L)'
;PYLASMAVGALARMEFEGASADDITRFRVALRGPLGTLGDRTVWAEWRPFCLLVAIMLFGLGLQPLWCAAVFLVGYNIGHVWLRVWGFRRGWQEGREIGRLLRAFPFQRFTDRLWPITMYLLGAATVLLGRAVVATSNGGASSGWLLLIAALMVMPAFRWPNQFGRLAVGLLLTIPLVWILLSLMG
;
A
#
# COMPACT_ATOMS: atom_id res chain seq x y z
N PRO A 1 12.24 8.25 -6.90
CA PRO A 1 11.90 7.10 -7.79
C PRO A 1 10.39 6.80 -7.70
N TYR A 2 9.79 6.09 -8.67
CA TYR A 2 8.35 6.05 -9.05
C TYR A 2 7.80 7.34 -9.65
N LEU A 3 7.83 8.45 -8.91
CA LEU A 3 7.36 9.76 -9.39
C LEU A 3 8.49 10.67 -9.89
N ALA A 4 9.72 10.15 -9.94
CA ALA A 4 10.86 10.89 -10.50
C ALA A 4 10.61 11.27 -11.97
N SER A 5 9.91 10.42 -12.73
CA SER A 5 9.56 10.70 -14.11
C SER A 5 8.64 11.93 -14.25
N MET A 6 7.83 12.24 -13.24
CA MET A 6 7.03 13.47 -13.21
C MET A 6 7.90 14.71 -13.07
N ALA A 7 8.90 14.68 -12.18
CA ALA A 7 9.88 15.76 -12.09
C ALA A 7 10.64 15.94 -13.40
N VAL A 8 11.07 14.83 -14.03
CA VAL A 8 11.75 14.85 -15.33
C VAL A 8 10.86 15.47 -16.40
N GLY A 9 9.59 15.08 -16.51
CA GLY A 9 8.65 15.67 -17.46
C GLY A 9 8.46 17.17 -17.25
N ALA A 10 8.29 17.60 -16.00
CA ALA A 10 8.08 19.01 -15.67
C ALA A 10 9.33 19.87 -15.92
N LEU A 11 10.51 19.37 -15.57
CA LEU A 11 11.78 20.06 -15.81
C LEU A 11 12.09 20.12 -17.31
N ALA A 12 11.87 19.03 -18.05
CA ALA A 12 12.03 19.01 -19.50
C ALA A 12 11.10 20.02 -20.18
N ARG A 13 9.86 20.15 -19.68
CA ARG A 13 8.92 21.16 -20.18
C ARG A 13 9.42 22.59 -19.92
N MET A 14 9.96 22.85 -18.73
CA MET A 14 10.54 24.16 -18.39
C MET A 14 11.76 24.50 -19.25
N GLU A 15 12.64 23.53 -19.50
CA GLU A 15 13.79 23.70 -20.40
C GLU A 15 13.32 24.01 -21.82
N PHE A 16 12.33 23.27 -22.31
CA PHE A 16 11.71 23.53 -23.62
C PHE A 16 11.10 24.93 -23.75
N GLU A 17 10.54 25.46 -22.66
CA GLU A 17 9.98 26.82 -22.59
C GLU A 17 11.04 27.91 -22.34
N GLY A 18 12.33 27.57 -22.26
CA GLY A 18 13.42 28.54 -22.10
C GLY A 18 13.56 29.09 -20.68
N ALA A 19 13.15 28.33 -19.65
CA ALA A 19 13.36 28.71 -18.26
C ALA A 19 14.86 28.89 -17.93
N SER A 20 15.17 29.82 -17.03
CA SER A 20 16.56 30.03 -16.59
C SER A 20 17.09 28.81 -15.82
N ALA A 21 18.41 28.61 -15.84
CA ALA A 21 19.05 27.53 -15.08
C ALA A 21 18.82 27.64 -13.56
N ASP A 22 18.72 28.86 -13.04
CA ASP A 22 18.40 29.13 -11.63
C ASP A 22 16.94 28.72 -11.31
N ASP A 23 15.98 29.07 -12.17
CA ASP A 23 14.58 28.64 -12.03
C ASP A 23 14.46 27.12 -12.03
N ILE A 24 15.13 26.44 -12.97
CA ILE A 24 15.13 24.98 -13.09
C ILE A 24 15.70 24.34 -11.82
N THR A 25 16.80 24.90 -11.28
CA THR A 25 17.45 24.39 -10.07
C THR A 25 16.56 24.56 -8.85
N ARG A 26 15.99 25.76 -8.65
CA ARG A 26 15.06 26.04 -7.55
C ARG A 26 13.82 25.14 -7.61
N PHE A 27 13.24 24.99 -8.80
CA PHE A 27 12.08 24.14 -9.00
C PHE A 27 12.37 22.66 -8.74
N ARG A 28 13.53 22.16 -9.21
CA ARG A 28 13.99 20.80 -8.93
C ARG A 28 14.10 20.53 -7.43
N VAL A 29 14.64 21.48 -6.66
CA VAL A 29 14.73 21.36 -5.19
C VAL A 29 13.34 21.35 -4.57
N ALA A 30 12.46 22.26 -5.00
CA ALA A 30 11.10 22.37 -4.48
C ALA A 30 10.25 21.09 -4.70
N LEU A 31 10.48 20.35 -5.79
CA LEU A 31 9.74 19.11 -6.08
C LEU A 31 10.13 17.92 -5.20
N ARG A 32 11.32 17.90 -4.58
CA ARG A 32 11.83 16.71 -3.86
C ARG A 32 10.93 16.29 -2.71
N GLY A 33 10.52 17.24 -1.87
CA GLY A 33 9.69 16.96 -0.69
C GLY A 33 8.31 16.42 -1.07
N PRO A 34 7.50 17.16 -1.85
CA PRO A 34 6.17 16.72 -2.24
C PRO A 34 6.15 15.38 -2.97
N LEU A 35 7.08 15.16 -3.93
CA LEU A 35 7.13 13.90 -4.68
C LEU A 35 7.64 12.73 -3.84
N GLY A 36 8.55 12.98 -2.88
CA GLY A 36 9.00 11.98 -1.91
C GLY A 36 7.83 11.47 -1.07
N THR A 37 7.17 12.38 -0.36
CA THR A 37 6.03 12.02 0.50
C THR A 37 4.88 11.36 -0.28
N LEU A 38 4.60 11.85 -1.49
CA LEU A 38 3.55 11.26 -2.33
C LEU A 38 3.92 9.84 -2.80
N GLY A 39 5.18 9.62 -3.19
CA GLY A 39 5.68 8.30 -3.56
C GLY A 39 5.65 7.32 -2.39
N ASP A 40 6.04 7.78 -1.20
CA ASP A 40 6.03 6.98 0.03
C ASP A 40 4.62 6.53 0.39
N ARG A 41 3.65 7.44 0.41
CA ARG A 41 2.25 7.08 0.69
C ARG A 41 1.68 6.17 -0.40
N THR A 42 1.82 6.52 -1.67
CA THR A 42 1.12 5.80 -2.75
C THR A 42 1.71 4.40 -2.98
N VAL A 43 3.03 4.27 -2.99
CA VAL A 43 3.66 3.00 -3.37
C VAL A 43 3.97 2.14 -2.16
N TRP A 44 4.56 2.73 -1.12
CA TRP A 44 5.06 1.97 0.01
C TRP A 44 3.99 1.70 1.07
N ALA A 45 3.12 2.67 1.34
CA ALA A 45 2.04 2.47 2.30
C ALA A 45 0.81 1.76 1.69
N GLU A 46 0.52 1.96 0.40
CA GLU A 46 -0.70 1.42 -0.22
C GLU A 46 -0.44 0.30 -1.24
N TRP A 47 0.13 0.64 -2.41
CA TRP A 47 0.14 -0.28 -3.56
C TRP A 47 0.93 -1.58 -3.31
N ARG A 48 2.13 -1.46 -2.71
CA ARG A 48 2.97 -2.62 -2.45
C ARG A 48 2.37 -3.55 -1.37
N PRO A 49 1.92 -3.05 -0.21
CA PRO A 49 1.19 -3.88 0.77
C PRO A 49 -0.05 -4.54 0.18
N PHE A 50 -0.85 -3.81 -0.62
CA PHE A 50 -2.01 -4.38 -1.30
C PHE A 50 -1.62 -5.58 -2.19
N CYS A 51 -0.63 -5.41 -3.09
CA CYS A 51 -0.18 -6.48 -3.97
C CYS A 51 0.34 -7.70 -3.19
N LEU A 52 1.06 -7.45 -2.08
CA LEU A 52 1.58 -8.51 -1.21
C LEU A 52 0.45 -9.29 -0.55
N LEU A 53 -0.55 -8.59 -0.01
CA LEU A 53 -1.69 -9.23 0.66
C LEU A 53 -2.54 -10.06 -0.31
N VAL A 54 -2.73 -9.58 -1.55
CA VAL A 54 -3.38 -10.39 -2.60
C VAL A 54 -2.61 -11.69 -2.83
N ALA A 55 -1.28 -11.65 -2.96
CA ALA A 55 -0.47 -12.84 -3.16
C ALA A 55 -0.52 -13.81 -1.95
N ILE A 56 -0.51 -13.28 -0.73
CA ILE A 56 -0.65 -14.08 0.50
C ILE A 56 -2.02 -14.75 0.55
N MET A 57 -3.09 -14.03 0.21
CA MET A 57 -4.44 -14.58 0.16
C MET A 57 -4.54 -15.73 -0.85
N LEU A 58 -4.00 -15.55 -2.06
CA LEU A 58 -3.99 -16.60 -3.08
C LEU A 58 -3.20 -17.84 -2.62
N PHE A 59 -2.07 -17.63 -1.95
CA PHE A 59 -1.29 -18.73 -1.38
C PHE A 59 -2.10 -19.51 -0.33
N GLY A 60 -2.74 -18.81 0.61
CA GLY A 60 -3.57 -19.47 1.62
C GLY A 60 -4.82 -20.14 1.04
N LEU A 61 -5.26 -19.75 -0.16
CA LEU A 61 -6.31 -20.43 -0.93
C LEU A 61 -5.79 -21.62 -1.76
N GLY A 62 -4.50 -21.95 -1.64
CA GLY A 62 -3.89 -23.13 -2.26
C GLY A 62 -3.19 -22.88 -3.60
N LEU A 63 -3.03 -21.62 -4.02
CA LEU A 63 -2.24 -21.32 -5.22
C LEU A 63 -0.75 -21.63 -4.95
N GLN A 64 -0.08 -22.23 -5.93
CA GLN A 64 1.33 -22.62 -5.77
C GLN A 64 2.23 -21.39 -5.58
N PRO A 65 3.33 -21.49 -4.79
CA PRO A 65 4.20 -20.37 -4.45
C PRO A 65 4.69 -19.55 -5.65
N LEU A 66 5.08 -20.23 -6.74
CA LEU A 66 5.57 -19.58 -7.95
C LEU A 66 4.53 -18.63 -8.56
N TRP A 67 3.28 -19.05 -8.62
CA TRP A 67 2.19 -18.25 -9.18
C TRP A 67 1.81 -17.09 -8.25
N CYS A 68 1.86 -17.28 -6.93
CA CYS A 68 1.68 -16.18 -5.97
C CYS A 68 2.77 -15.10 -6.14
N ALA A 69 4.03 -15.52 -6.28
CA ALA A 69 5.13 -14.61 -6.56
C ALA A 69 4.96 -13.89 -7.91
N ALA A 70 4.50 -14.61 -8.94
CA ALA A 70 4.20 -14.01 -10.25
C ALA A 70 3.08 -12.96 -10.15
N VAL A 71 2.00 -13.24 -9.43
CA VAL A 71 0.90 -12.27 -9.21
C VAL A 71 1.42 -11.01 -8.52
N PHE A 72 2.21 -11.16 -7.45
CA PHE A 72 2.84 -10.02 -6.78
C PHE A 72 3.69 -9.21 -7.76
N LEU A 73 4.61 -9.87 -8.47
CA LEU A 73 5.54 -9.20 -9.39
C LEU A 73 4.81 -8.49 -10.51
N VAL A 74 3.87 -9.15 -11.17
CA VAL A 74 3.10 -8.57 -12.27
C VAL A 74 2.24 -7.41 -11.77
N GLY A 75 1.47 -7.61 -10.71
CA GLY A 75 0.63 -6.55 -10.13
C GLY A 75 1.45 -5.34 -9.73
N TYR A 76 2.50 -5.54 -8.94
CA TYR A 76 3.38 -4.46 -8.50
C TYR A 76 4.00 -3.72 -9.70
N ASN A 77 4.55 -4.44 -10.69
CA ASN A 77 5.20 -3.82 -11.85
C ASN A 77 4.21 -3.10 -12.77
N ILE A 78 2.98 -3.57 -12.92
CA ILE A 78 1.94 -2.85 -13.66
C ILE A 78 1.74 -1.46 -13.04
N GLY A 79 1.53 -1.38 -11.72
CA GLY A 79 1.38 -0.09 -11.04
C GLY A 79 2.65 0.77 -11.11
N HIS A 80 3.82 0.16 -10.98
CA HIS A 80 5.11 0.82 -11.11
C HIS A 80 5.29 1.49 -12.49
N VAL A 81 5.09 0.73 -13.56
CA VAL A 81 5.27 1.20 -14.94
C VAL A 81 4.20 2.23 -15.29
N TRP A 82 2.96 1.98 -14.90
CA TRP A 82 1.87 2.93 -15.07
C TRP A 82 2.19 4.27 -14.40
N LEU A 83 2.62 4.27 -13.13
CA LEU A 83 3.01 5.49 -12.42
C LEU A 83 4.16 6.25 -13.12
N ARG A 84 5.14 5.54 -13.68
CA ARG A 84 6.23 6.18 -14.42
C ARG A 84 5.75 6.88 -15.68
N VAL A 85 4.96 6.17 -16.50
CA VAL A 85 4.46 6.69 -17.78
C VAL A 85 3.48 7.84 -17.54
N TRP A 86 2.53 7.62 -16.65
CA TRP A 86 1.55 8.64 -16.25
C TRP A 86 2.25 9.86 -15.65
N GLY A 87 3.21 9.65 -14.74
CA GLY A 87 3.95 10.71 -14.08
C GLY A 87 4.70 11.57 -15.08
N PHE A 88 5.42 10.97 -16.02
CA PHE A 88 6.11 11.70 -17.09
C PHE A 88 5.14 12.54 -17.91
N ARG A 89 4.05 11.94 -18.40
CA ARG A 89 3.06 12.64 -19.21
C ARG A 89 2.47 13.85 -18.49
N ARG A 90 2.11 13.69 -17.21
CA ARG A 90 1.57 14.78 -16.39
C ARG A 90 2.61 15.85 -16.09
N GLY A 91 3.84 15.46 -15.75
CA GLY A 91 4.94 16.39 -15.58
C GLY A 91 5.14 17.25 -16.83
N TRP A 92 5.21 16.62 -18.00
CA TRP A 92 5.38 17.31 -19.28
C TRP A 92 4.22 18.24 -19.63
N GLN A 93 2.97 17.80 -19.42
CA GLN A 93 1.79 18.59 -19.73
C GLN A 93 1.66 19.85 -18.87
N GLU A 94 2.10 19.78 -17.62
CA GLU A 94 1.80 20.81 -16.61
C GLU A 94 3.01 21.70 -16.31
N GLY A 95 4.23 21.23 -16.56
CA GLY A 95 5.45 22.02 -16.39
C GLY A 95 5.55 22.67 -15.01
N ARG A 96 5.64 24.01 -14.98
CA ARG A 96 5.70 24.82 -13.74
C ARG A 96 4.47 24.65 -12.85
N GLU A 97 3.30 24.36 -13.43
CA GLU A 97 2.03 24.25 -12.71
C GLU A 97 1.83 22.90 -12.01
N ILE A 98 2.74 21.93 -12.18
CA ILE A 98 2.65 20.63 -11.52
C ILE A 98 2.57 20.76 -9.99
N GLY A 99 3.14 21.83 -9.42
CA GLY A 99 3.04 22.13 -7.99
C GLY A 99 1.59 22.32 -7.52
N ARG A 100 0.71 22.87 -8.37
CA ARG A 100 -0.74 22.99 -8.09
C ARG A 100 -1.42 21.63 -8.08
N LEU A 101 -1.07 20.74 -9.02
CA LEU A 101 -1.58 19.37 -9.06
C LEU A 101 -1.15 18.56 -7.84
N LEU A 102 0.10 18.72 -7.40
CA LEU A 102 0.60 18.06 -6.19
C LEU A 102 -0.14 18.56 -4.94
N ARG A 103 -0.52 19.84 -4.89
CA ARG A 103 -1.37 20.40 -3.82
C ARG A 103 -2.83 19.94 -3.90
N ALA A 104 -3.37 19.73 -5.10
CA ALA A 104 -4.74 19.27 -5.32
C ALA A 104 -4.94 17.75 -5.10
N PHE A 105 -3.89 17.03 -4.69
CA PHE A 105 -3.90 15.63 -4.22
C PHE A 105 -4.85 14.66 -4.95
N PRO A 106 -4.70 14.45 -6.27
CA PRO A 106 -5.54 13.50 -7.01
C PRO A 106 -5.40 12.05 -6.52
N PHE A 107 -4.28 11.67 -5.90
CA PHE A 107 -4.05 10.32 -5.36
C PHE A 107 -4.74 10.04 -4.04
N GLN A 108 -5.22 11.05 -3.33
CA GLN A 108 -5.89 10.83 -2.05
C GLN A 108 -7.12 9.94 -2.24
N ARG A 109 -7.89 10.15 -3.31
CA ARG A 109 -9.03 9.28 -3.67
C ARG A 109 -8.63 7.83 -4.00
N PHE A 110 -7.43 7.61 -4.53
CA PHE A 110 -6.93 6.27 -4.83
C PHE A 110 -6.52 5.55 -3.54
N THR A 111 -5.74 6.23 -2.70
CA THR A 111 -5.35 5.77 -1.36
C THR A 111 -6.58 5.51 -0.48
N ASP A 112 -7.54 6.44 -0.43
CA ASP A 112 -8.76 6.33 0.38
C ASP A 112 -9.64 5.13 -0.02
N ARG A 113 -9.59 4.72 -1.31
CA ARG A 113 -10.34 3.56 -1.81
C ARG A 113 -9.59 2.25 -1.60
N LEU A 114 -8.27 2.26 -1.74
CA LEU A 114 -7.45 1.07 -1.54
C LEU A 114 -7.32 0.70 -0.08
N TRP A 115 -7.22 1.69 0.80
CA TRP A 115 -6.97 1.47 2.22
C TRP A 115 -7.98 0.50 2.87
N PRO A 116 -9.31 0.67 2.74
CA PRO A 116 -10.28 -0.28 3.30
C PRO A 116 -10.12 -1.70 2.75
N ILE A 117 -9.78 -1.83 1.46
CA ILE A 117 -9.58 -3.12 0.79
C ILE A 117 -8.33 -3.79 1.34
N THR A 118 -7.23 -3.06 1.45
CA THR A 118 -5.97 -3.52 2.04
C THR A 118 -6.18 -4.00 3.48
N MET A 119 -6.98 -3.29 4.28
CA MET A 119 -7.31 -3.71 5.65
C MET A 119 -8.15 -4.99 5.68
N TYR A 120 -9.12 -5.14 4.77
CA TYR A 120 -9.90 -6.38 4.66
C TYR A 120 -9.01 -7.57 4.28
N LEU A 121 -8.13 -7.39 3.29
CA LEU A 121 -7.19 -8.42 2.87
C LEU A 121 -6.22 -8.80 3.99
N LEU A 122 -5.76 -7.83 4.78
CA LEU A 122 -4.91 -8.08 5.95
C LEU A 122 -5.63 -8.94 6.99
N GLY A 123 -6.86 -8.56 7.38
CA GLY A 123 -7.65 -9.33 8.33
C GLY A 123 -7.96 -10.75 7.83
N ALA A 124 -8.34 -10.89 6.56
CA ALA A 124 -8.60 -12.18 5.95
C ALA A 124 -7.33 -13.05 5.88
N ALA A 125 -6.19 -12.47 5.51
CA ALA A 125 -4.90 -13.18 5.46
C ALA A 125 -4.49 -13.67 6.84
N THR A 126 -4.65 -12.83 7.87
CA THR A 126 -4.39 -13.19 9.26
C THR A 126 -5.23 -14.40 9.70
N VAL A 127 -6.53 -14.42 9.39
CA VAL A 127 -7.40 -15.56 9.73
C VAL A 127 -6.97 -16.83 8.98
N LEU A 128 -6.72 -16.71 7.68
CA LEU A 128 -6.38 -17.82 6.81
C LEU A 128 -5.06 -18.48 7.21
N LEU A 129 -4.03 -17.67 7.44
CA LEU A 129 -2.73 -18.13 7.92
C LEU A 129 -2.81 -18.63 9.35
N GLY A 130 -3.59 -17.96 10.21
CA GLY A 130 -3.85 -18.41 11.57
C GLY A 130 -4.41 -19.83 11.61
N ARG A 131 -5.41 -20.13 10.78
CA ARG A 131 -5.97 -21.49 10.64
C ARG A 131 -4.92 -22.53 10.25
N ALA A 132 -4.02 -22.19 9.32
CA ALA A 132 -2.95 -23.09 8.91
C ALA A 132 -1.99 -23.38 10.07
N VAL A 133 -1.61 -22.35 10.84
CA VAL A 133 -0.76 -22.50 12.03
C VAL A 133 -1.44 -23.35 13.11
N VAL A 134 -2.74 -23.10 13.40
CA VAL A 134 -3.52 -23.89 14.37
C VAL A 134 -3.51 -25.37 13.99
N ALA A 135 -3.80 -25.66 12.71
CA ALA A 135 -3.89 -27.03 12.21
C ALA A 135 -2.54 -27.78 12.33
N THR A 136 -1.43 -27.06 12.33
CA THR A 136 -0.09 -27.61 12.55
C THR A 136 0.38 -27.58 14.00
N SER A 137 -0.34 -26.93 14.91
CA SER A 137 0.02 -26.82 16.32
C SER A 137 -0.66 -27.92 17.16
N ASN A 138 0.07 -28.51 18.09
CA ASN A 138 -0.46 -29.54 19.01
C ASN A 138 -1.30 -28.97 20.17
N GLY A 139 -1.53 -27.64 20.21
CA GLY A 139 -2.21 -26.95 21.31
C GLY A 139 -3.74 -26.93 21.18
N GLY A 140 -4.44 -26.97 22.32
CA GLY A 140 -5.91 -27.05 22.41
C GLY A 140 -6.68 -25.76 22.10
N ALA A 141 -6.03 -24.73 21.55
CA ALA A 141 -6.67 -23.44 21.27
C ALA A 141 -7.64 -23.56 20.08
N SER A 142 -8.94 -23.44 20.34
CA SER A 142 -9.97 -23.59 19.32
C SER A 142 -9.93 -22.47 18.28
N SER A 143 -10.00 -22.84 17.00
CA SER A 143 -9.99 -21.94 15.84
C SER A 143 -11.16 -20.92 15.82
N GLY A 144 -12.19 -21.12 16.66
CA GLY A 144 -13.34 -20.23 16.79
C GLY A 144 -13.03 -18.86 17.41
N TRP A 145 -12.08 -18.78 18.36
CA TRP A 145 -11.70 -17.51 18.99
C TRP A 145 -10.99 -16.57 18.03
N LEU A 146 -10.15 -17.11 17.13
CA LEU A 146 -9.49 -16.33 16.07
C LEU A 146 -10.50 -15.71 15.09
N LEU A 147 -11.52 -16.49 14.71
CA LEU A 147 -12.59 -16.02 13.84
C LEU A 147 -13.45 -14.95 14.51
N LEU A 148 -13.77 -15.11 15.79
CA LEU A 148 -14.52 -14.13 16.58
C LEU A 148 -13.75 -12.81 16.72
N ILE A 149 -12.46 -12.88 17.06
CA ILE A 149 -11.65 -11.68 17.24
C ILE A 149 -11.44 -10.97 15.90
N ALA A 150 -11.16 -11.69 14.82
CA ALA A 150 -11.07 -11.10 13.49
C ALA A 150 -12.39 -10.42 13.07
N ALA A 151 -13.54 -11.05 13.31
CA ALA A 151 -14.84 -10.47 13.01
C ALA A 151 -15.11 -9.19 13.83
N LEU A 152 -14.81 -9.21 15.14
CA LEU A 152 -14.96 -8.07 16.03
C LEU A 152 -13.98 -6.92 15.74
N MET A 153 -12.86 -7.21 15.07
CA MET A 153 -11.84 -6.21 14.70
C MET A 153 -12.13 -5.55 13.34
N VAL A 154 -12.59 -6.34 12.37
CA VAL A 154 -12.87 -5.87 11.00
C VAL A 154 -14.14 -5.01 10.95
N MET A 155 -15.18 -5.36 11.73
CA MET A 155 -16.46 -4.64 11.73
C MET A 155 -16.38 -3.16 12.18
N PRO A 156 -15.72 -2.81 13.31
CA PRO A 156 -15.59 -1.42 13.77
C PRO A 156 -14.62 -0.60 12.93
N ALA A 157 -13.52 -1.21 12.45
CA ALA A 157 -12.57 -0.57 11.55
C ALA A 157 -13.24 -0.10 10.25
N PHE A 158 -14.25 -0.84 9.78
CA PHE A 158 -15.04 -0.52 8.60
C PHE A 158 -16.11 0.55 8.88
N ARG A 159 -16.80 0.49 10.03
CA ARG A 159 -17.83 1.49 10.38
C ARG A 159 -17.24 2.87 10.69
N TRP A 160 -16.06 2.94 11.31
CA TRP A 160 -15.45 4.19 11.75
C TRP A 160 -13.93 4.22 11.50
N PRO A 161 -13.50 4.27 10.23
CA PRO A 161 -12.09 4.17 9.84
C PRO A 161 -11.22 5.26 10.48
N ASN A 162 -11.74 6.47 10.63
CA ASN A 162 -10.99 7.61 11.20
C ASN A 162 -10.75 7.50 12.72
N GLN A 163 -11.56 6.72 13.44
CA GLN A 163 -11.47 6.59 14.89
C GLN A 163 -10.77 5.28 15.31
N PHE A 164 -11.05 4.18 14.60
CA PHE A 164 -10.61 2.84 15.00
C PHE A 164 -9.59 2.22 14.06
N GLY A 165 -9.26 2.82 12.90
CA GLY A 165 -8.32 2.22 11.95
C GLY A 165 -6.94 1.90 12.55
N ARG A 166 -6.37 2.81 13.35
CA ARG A 166 -5.07 2.59 14.02
C ARG A 166 -5.15 1.54 15.13
N LEU A 167 -6.25 1.52 15.88
CA LEU A 167 -6.46 0.57 16.96
C LEU A 167 -6.70 -0.85 16.41
N ALA A 168 -7.51 -0.96 15.35
CA ALA A 168 -7.78 -2.20 14.65
C ALA A 168 -6.52 -2.79 14.01
N VAL A 169 -5.66 -1.96 13.38
CA VAL A 169 -4.37 -2.42 12.86
C VAL A 169 -3.45 -2.90 13.98
N GLY A 170 -3.34 -2.15 15.07
CA GLY A 170 -2.53 -2.55 16.24
C GLY A 170 -2.98 -3.88 16.81
N LEU A 171 -4.29 -4.08 16.97
CA LEU A 171 -4.88 -5.29 17.54
C LEU A 171 -4.88 -6.47 16.54
N LEU A 172 -5.06 -6.23 15.24
CA LEU A 172 -4.93 -7.25 14.18
C LEU A 172 -3.52 -7.81 14.05
N LEU A 173 -2.49 -7.08 14.47
CA LEU A 173 -1.11 -7.56 14.48
C LEU A 173 -0.72 -8.20 15.80
N THR A 174 -1.16 -7.64 16.93
CA THR A 174 -0.75 -8.13 18.26
C THR A 174 -1.51 -9.38 18.68
N ILE A 175 -2.80 -9.48 18.39
CA ILE A 175 -3.61 -10.62 18.86
C ILE A 175 -3.19 -11.94 18.19
N PRO A 176 -3.00 -12.03 16.86
CA PRO A 176 -2.51 -13.26 16.24
C PRO A 176 -1.09 -13.58 16.68
N LEU A 177 -0.24 -12.58 16.90
CA LEU A 177 1.13 -12.78 17.38
C LEU A 177 1.13 -13.36 18.80
N VAL A 178 0.38 -12.77 19.73
CA VAL A 178 0.19 -13.27 21.09
C VAL A 178 -0.40 -14.68 21.05
N TRP A 179 -1.36 -14.92 20.18
CA TRP A 179 -1.99 -16.23 20.04
C TRP A 179 -1.05 -17.30 19.48
N ILE A 180 -0.21 -16.96 18.48
CA ILE A 180 0.86 -17.83 17.97
C ILE A 180 1.85 -18.13 19.10
N LEU A 181 2.26 -17.12 19.86
CA LEU A 181 3.17 -17.31 21.00
C LEU A 181 2.56 -18.23 22.06
N LEU A 182 1.30 -18.03 22.45
CA LEU A 182 0.59 -18.90 23.38
C LEU A 182 0.46 -20.34 22.84
N SER A 183 0.19 -20.51 21.55
CA SER A 183 0.06 -21.83 20.91
C SER A 183 1.39 -22.58 20.81
N LEU A 184 2.53 -21.86 20.79
CA LEU A 184 3.87 -22.44 20.85
C LEU A 184 4.29 -22.81 22.28
N MET A 185 3.66 -22.23 23.30
CA MET A 185 4.02 -22.45 24.71
C MET A 185 3.30 -23.64 25.36
N GLY A 186 2.29 -24.23 24.70
CA GLY A 186 1.55 -25.40 25.17
C GLY A 186 0.22 -25.06 25.82
#